data_AF-A0A3C2AR15-F1
#
_entry.id   AF-A0A3C2AR15-F1
#
_cell.length_a   1.000
_cell.length_b   1.000
_cell.length_c   1.000
_cell.angle_alpha   90.00
_cell.angle_beta   90.00
_cell.angle_gamma   90.00
#
_symmetry.space_group_name_H-M   'P 1'
#
loop_
_entity.id
_entity.type
_entity.pdbx_description
1 polymer ?
#
loop_
_entity_poly.entity_id
_entity_poly.type
_entity_poly.pdbx_seq_one_letter_code
_entity_poly.pdbx_strand_id
1 'polypeptide(L)'
;MKNGSETERVSLDNLTYMQTVEPWKKWLSEAGFKDELDLSLHYDLPDNDLYKFDAFSKPDDAIINLWAKNRTIANSAFENLNKSVGVPSDINIWPHHFDTGTYHELYKTDGATDRSIGAGFNPADAMVSEPYYYIYGWYKDKEIDYSDKPEQENGKWIVSDWKGAVLPISEVKDQSTVDDFYKNTSTYLKDKLK
;
A
#
# COMPACT_ATOMS: atom_id res chain seq x y z
N MET A 1 -11.56 20.21 9.90
CA MET A 1 -12.35 19.01 10.25
C MET A 1 -13.34 19.41 11.33
N LYS A 2 -14.62 19.04 11.21
CA LYS A 2 -15.59 19.27 12.30
C LYS A 2 -15.16 18.40 13.50
N ASN A 3 -15.10 18.97 14.70
CA ASN A 3 -14.84 18.22 15.93
C ASN A 3 -16.01 17.27 16.19
N GLY A 4 -15.92 16.03 15.72
CA GLY A 4 -16.83 14.97 16.14
C GLY A 4 -16.44 14.49 17.54
N SER A 5 -17.42 14.40 18.45
CA SER A 5 -17.25 13.66 19.70
C SER A 5 -17.54 12.19 19.46
N GLU A 6 -16.68 11.29 19.94
CA GLU A 6 -16.95 9.84 19.96
C GLU A 6 -18.24 9.61 20.76
N THR A 7 -19.26 9.04 20.11
CA THR A 7 -20.55 8.74 20.76
C THR A 7 -20.60 7.32 21.30
N GLU A 8 -20.01 6.36 20.58
CA GLU A 8 -19.95 4.94 20.96
C GLU A 8 -18.67 4.28 20.42
N ARG A 9 -18.18 3.26 21.12
CA ARG A 9 -17.05 2.40 20.71
C ARG A 9 -17.43 0.94 20.88
N VAL A 10 -17.25 0.14 19.82
CA VAL A 10 -17.48 -1.31 19.84
C VAL A 10 -16.15 -2.01 19.59
N SER A 11 -15.77 -2.90 20.50
CA SER A 11 -14.67 -3.83 20.24
C SER A 11 -15.13 -4.88 19.24
N LEU A 12 -14.28 -5.20 18.27
CA LEU A 12 -14.54 -6.26 17.30
C LEU A 12 -14.21 -7.65 17.88
N ASP A 13 -13.45 -7.72 18.98
CA ASP A 13 -12.99 -8.99 19.55
C ASP A 13 -14.15 -9.94 19.87
N ASN A 14 -14.05 -11.15 19.32
CA ASN A 14 -15.05 -12.21 19.41
C ASN A 14 -16.41 -11.90 18.74
N LEU A 15 -16.48 -10.86 17.89
CA LEU A 15 -17.66 -10.57 17.08
C LEU A 15 -17.45 -11.06 15.65
N THR A 16 -18.48 -11.64 15.06
CA THR A 16 -18.55 -11.91 13.61
C THR A 16 -18.83 -10.63 12.83
N TYR A 17 -18.56 -10.63 11.52
CA TYR A 17 -18.93 -9.52 10.63
C TYR A 17 -20.42 -9.13 10.76
N MET A 18 -21.33 -10.09 10.85
CA MET A 18 -22.76 -9.78 11.01
C MET A 18 -23.07 -9.11 12.35
N GLN A 19 -22.41 -9.53 13.43
CA GLN A 19 -22.58 -8.90 14.75
C GLN A 19 -22.01 -7.47 14.82
N THR A 20 -21.10 -7.10 13.90
CA THR A 20 -20.57 -5.73 13.82
C THR A 20 -21.42 -4.84 12.91
N VAL A 21 -21.97 -5.39 11.82
CA VAL A 21 -22.76 -4.63 10.84
C VAL A 21 -24.15 -4.25 11.35
N GLU A 22 -24.83 -5.13 12.10
CA GLU A 22 -26.20 -4.84 12.58
C GLU A 22 -26.28 -3.64 13.53
N PRO A 23 -25.37 -3.47 14.53
CA PRO A 23 -25.31 -2.24 15.31
C PRO A 23 -25.04 -0.99 14.47
N TRP A 24 -24.14 -1.08 13.47
CA TRP A 24 -23.84 0.03 12.58
C TRP A 24 -25.05 0.48 11.77
N LYS A 25 -25.81 -0.47 11.21
CA LYS A 25 -27.09 -0.18 10.52
C LYS A 25 -28.07 0.54 11.44
N LYS A 26 -28.19 0.08 12.69
CA LYS A 26 -29.07 0.71 13.69
C LYS A 26 -28.63 2.15 13.97
N TRP A 27 -27.35 2.40 14.22
CA TRP A 27 -26.83 3.75 14.47
C TRP A 27 -27.05 4.70 13.30
N LEU A 28 -26.83 4.25 12.07
CA LEU A 28 -27.08 5.05 10.87
C LEU A 28 -28.56 5.42 10.75
N SER A 29 -29.46 4.46 10.97
CA SER A 29 -30.91 4.70 10.98
C SER A 29 -31.31 5.69 12.08
N GLU A 30 -30.77 5.57 13.30
CA GLU A 30 -31.03 6.49 14.42
C GLU A 30 -30.48 7.90 14.15
N ALA A 31 -29.37 8.01 13.43
CA ALA A 31 -28.81 9.27 12.96
C ALA A 31 -29.55 9.88 11.75
N GLY A 32 -30.60 9.20 11.24
CA GLY A 32 -31.45 9.69 10.15
C GLY A 32 -31.03 9.25 8.75
N PHE A 33 -29.98 8.42 8.61
CA PHE A 33 -29.53 7.84 7.36
C PHE A 33 -30.22 6.49 7.12
N LYS A 34 -31.48 6.53 6.67
CA LYS A 34 -32.24 5.33 6.29
C LYS A 34 -31.98 5.01 4.83
N ASP A 35 -31.72 3.74 4.52
CA ASP A 35 -31.55 3.19 3.16
C ASP A 35 -30.28 3.63 2.38
N GLU A 36 -29.28 4.21 3.06
CA GLU A 36 -28.04 4.68 2.40
C GLU A 36 -26.85 3.69 2.48
N LEU A 37 -27.00 2.56 3.18
CA LEU A 37 -25.89 1.62 3.37
C LEU A 37 -25.90 0.53 2.28
N ASP A 38 -25.19 0.79 1.19
CA ASP A 38 -24.81 -0.25 0.23
C ASP A 38 -23.56 -0.98 0.72
N LEU A 39 -23.71 -2.25 1.09
CA LEU A 39 -22.62 -3.14 1.51
C LEU A 39 -22.12 -4.02 0.36
N SER A 40 -22.57 -3.77 -0.87
CA SER A 40 -22.04 -4.48 -2.03
C SER A 40 -20.55 -4.18 -2.17
N LEU A 41 -19.77 -5.25 -2.34
CA LEU A 41 -18.36 -5.13 -2.67
C LEU A 41 -18.26 -4.86 -4.17
N HIS A 42 -17.39 -3.92 -4.56
CA HIS A 42 -17.10 -3.63 -5.96
C HIS A 42 -16.05 -4.60 -6.54
N TYR A 43 -15.77 -5.68 -5.83
CA TYR A 43 -14.83 -6.74 -6.15
C TYR A 43 -15.34 -8.08 -5.60
N ASP A 44 -14.90 -9.16 -6.23
CA ASP A 44 -15.18 -10.51 -5.76
C ASP A 44 -14.15 -10.89 -4.67
N LEU A 45 -14.65 -11.30 -3.50
CA LEU A 45 -13.80 -11.98 -2.52
C LEU A 45 -13.64 -13.46 -2.94
N PRO A 46 -12.55 -14.12 -2.51
CA PRO A 46 -12.41 -15.56 -2.70
C PRO A 46 -13.66 -16.28 -2.19
N ASP A 47 -14.07 -17.37 -2.86
CA ASP A 47 -15.21 -18.24 -2.50
C ASP A 47 -14.99 -18.96 -1.16
N ASN A 48 -14.86 -18.21 -0.08
CA ASN A 48 -15.03 -18.68 1.27
C ASN A 48 -15.78 -17.58 2.04
N ASP A 49 -16.93 -17.93 2.62
CA ASP A 49 -17.65 -17.05 3.53
C ASP A 49 -16.98 -16.98 4.93
N LEU A 50 -15.73 -17.44 5.07
CA LEU A 50 -15.03 -17.51 6.37
C LEU A 50 -15.02 -16.14 7.03
N TYR A 51 -14.77 -15.07 6.26
CA TYR A 51 -14.79 -13.70 6.76
C TYR A 51 -16.14 -13.22 7.32
N LYS A 52 -17.27 -13.86 6.95
CA LYS A 52 -18.60 -13.50 7.44
C LYS A 52 -18.94 -14.14 8.78
N PHE A 53 -18.42 -15.34 9.01
CA PHE A 53 -18.83 -16.19 10.13
C PHE A 53 -17.75 -16.39 11.19
N ASP A 54 -16.48 -16.17 10.83
CA ASP A 54 -15.40 -16.18 11.80
C ASP A 54 -15.48 -14.92 12.66
N ALA A 55 -15.32 -15.13 13.97
CA ALA A 55 -15.21 -14.03 14.89
C ALA A 55 -13.86 -13.33 14.68
N PHE A 56 -13.87 -12.00 14.66
CA PHE A 56 -12.63 -11.24 14.67
C PHE A 56 -11.88 -11.57 15.96
N SER A 57 -10.61 -11.89 15.80
CA SER A 57 -9.67 -11.98 16.90
C SER A 57 -8.59 -10.95 16.66
N LYS A 58 -8.23 -10.19 17.70
CA LYS A 58 -7.02 -9.39 17.68
C LYS A 58 -5.83 -10.23 17.18
N PRO A 59 -5.09 -9.77 16.16
CA PRO A 59 -3.85 -10.42 15.74
C PRO A 59 -2.84 -10.47 16.90
N ASP A 60 -1.90 -11.42 16.83
CA ASP A 60 -0.79 -11.50 17.78
C ASP A 60 -0.03 -10.16 17.85
N ASP A 61 0.33 -9.72 19.06
CA ASP A 61 1.09 -8.48 19.27
C ASP A 61 2.41 -8.47 18.49
N ALA A 62 3.04 -9.63 18.28
CA ALA A 62 4.24 -9.76 17.43
C ALA A 62 3.96 -9.36 15.98
N ILE A 63 2.80 -9.75 15.43
CA ILE A 63 2.39 -9.38 14.06
C ILE A 63 2.05 -7.89 13.99
N ILE A 64 1.33 -7.37 15.00
CA ILE A 64 1.02 -5.93 15.09
C ILE A 64 2.32 -5.11 15.13
N ASN A 65 3.28 -5.51 15.96
CA ASN A 65 4.58 -4.84 16.08
C ASN A 65 5.42 -4.95 14.80
N LEU A 66 5.38 -6.10 14.11
CA LEU A 66 6.05 -6.27 12.83
C LEU A 66 5.50 -5.29 11.77
N TRP A 67 4.18 -5.17 11.68
CA TRP A 67 3.52 -4.24 10.75
C TRP A 67 3.78 -2.78 11.13
N ALA A 68 3.67 -2.43 12.41
CA ALA A 68 3.96 -1.09 12.89
C ALA A 68 5.40 -0.69 12.54
N LYS A 69 6.38 -1.55 12.82
CA LYS A 69 7.79 -1.34 12.47
C LYS A 69 7.96 -1.10 10.96
N ASN A 70 7.45 -1.98 10.11
CA ASN A 70 7.66 -1.86 8.67
C ASN A 70 6.92 -0.65 8.06
N ARG A 71 5.74 -0.28 8.58
CA ARG A 71 5.05 0.95 8.14
C ARG A 71 5.78 2.22 8.58
N THR A 72 6.39 2.22 9.77
CA THR A 72 7.29 3.32 10.19
C THR A 72 8.49 3.42 9.25
N ILE A 73 9.14 2.30 8.95
CA ILE A 73 10.27 2.27 8.01
C ILE A 73 9.85 2.76 6.63
N ALA A 74 8.70 2.31 6.13
CA ALA A 74 8.15 2.73 4.84
C ALA A 74 7.91 4.24 4.79
N ASN A 75 7.25 4.81 5.80
CA ASN A 75 7.01 6.25 5.87
C ASN A 75 8.32 7.05 5.81
N SER A 76 9.30 6.71 6.64
CA SER A 76 10.60 7.39 6.64
C SER A 76 11.34 7.22 5.30
N ALA A 77 11.28 6.03 4.70
CA ALA A 77 11.89 5.77 3.40
C ALA A 77 11.21 6.57 2.27
N PHE A 78 9.89 6.74 2.32
CA PHE A 78 9.16 7.54 1.33
C PHE A 78 9.39 9.04 1.49
N GLU A 79 9.60 9.53 2.72
CA GLU A 79 10.07 10.91 2.92
C GLU A 79 11.46 11.13 2.31
N ASN A 80 12.35 10.14 2.39
CA ASN A 80 13.66 10.18 1.74
C ASN A 80 13.54 10.05 0.22
N LEU A 81 12.63 9.21 -0.27
CA LEU A 81 12.34 9.06 -1.70
C LEU A 81 11.80 10.36 -2.29
N ASN A 82 10.91 11.08 -1.59
CA ASN A 82 10.44 12.41 -2.01
C ASN A 82 11.61 13.37 -2.27
N LYS A 83 12.62 13.37 -1.39
CA LYS A 83 13.82 14.21 -1.54
C LYS A 83 14.68 13.75 -2.71
N SER A 84 14.87 12.44 -2.91
CA SER A 84 15.73 11.91 -3.98
C SER A 84 15.09 12.02 -5.37
N VAL A 85 13.78 11.82 -5.46
CA VAL A 85 13.00 12.04 -6.69
C VAL A 85 12.96 13.53 -7.02
N GLY A 86 12.82 14.39 -6.00
CA GLY A 86 12.75 15.85 -6.16
C GLY A 86 11.36 16.36 -6.52
N VAL A 87 10.37 15.47 -6.51
CA VAL A 87 8.95 15.77 -6.65
C VAL A 87 8.28 15.34 -5.35
N PRO A 88 7.50 16.20 -4.67
CA PRO A 88 6.77 15.77 -3.49
C PRO A 88 5.61 14.85 -3.89
N SER A 89 5.36 13.83 -3.07
CA SER A 89 4.13 13.03 -3.12
C SER A 89 3.67 12.75 -1.71
N ASP A 90 2.35 12.72 -1.54
CA ASP A 90 1.73 12.28 -0.30
C ASP A 90 2.02 10.79 -0.07
N ILE A 91 2.11 10.43 1.22
CA ILE A 91 2.27 9.04 1.66
C ILE A 91 0.94 8.62 2.26
N ASN A 92 0.27 7.65 1.61
CA ASN A 92 -1.08 7.24 1.96
C ASN A 92 -1.18 5.72 2.08
N ILE A 93 -2.25 5.23 2.70
CA ILE A 93 -2.63 3.82 2.60
C ILE A 93 -3.63 3.69 1.45
N TRP A 94 -3.30 2.89 0.43
CA TRP A 94 -4.18 2.77 -0.74
C TRP A 94 -5.32 1.78 -0.46
N PRO A 95 -6.57 2.13 -0.77
CA PRO A 95 -7.73 1.35 -0.34
C PRO A 95 -7.90 -0.01 -1.03
N HIS A 96 -7.23 -0.22 -2.18
CA HIS A 96 -7.43 -1.39 -3.03
C HIS A 96 -6.43 -2.52 -2.77
N HIS A 97 -5.21 -2.22 -2.31
CA HIS A 97 -4.20 -3.22 -1.90
C HIS A 97 -3.74 -3.07 -0.44
N PHE A 98 -4.19 -2.01 0.25
CA PHE A 98 -3.85 -1.71 1.64
C PHE A 98 -2.36 -1.50 1.92
N ASP A 99 -1.59 -1.23 0.87
CA ASP A 99 -0.19 -0.87 0.93
C ASP A 99 -0.01 0.56 1.44
N THR A 100 1.09 0.81 2.17
CA THR A 100 1.56 2.19 2.39
C THR A 100 2.28 2.60 1.10
N GLY A 101 1.76 3.57 0.36
CA GLY A 101 2.24 3.94 -0.98
C GLY A 101 2.44 5.43 -1.18
N THR A 102 3.23 5.76 -2.19
CA THR A 102 3.53 7.11 -2.68
C THR A 102 3.64 7.10 -4.21
N TYR A 103 3.24 8.19 -4.87
CA TYR A 103 3.15 8.27 -6.33
C TYR A 103 3.64 9.62 -6.86
N HIS A 104 4.81 9.60 -7.50
CA HIS A 104 5.50 10.77 -8.00
C HIS A 104 5.17 11.04 -9.46
N GLU A 105 4.42 12.10 -9.73
CA GLU A 105 4.14 12.57 -11.09
C GLU A 105 5.35 13.36 -11.63
N LEU A 106 6.21 12.73 -12.42
CA LEU A 106 7.47 13.33 -12.89
C LEU A 106 7.25 14.34 -14.02
N TYR A 107 6.42 13.98 -15.00
CA TYR A 107 6.16 14.79 -16.19
C TYR A 107 4.69 14.75 -16.56
N LYS A 108 4.18 15.89 -17.04
CA LYS A 108 2.81 16.03 -17.53
C LYS A 108 2.80 16.53 -18.97
N THR A 109 1.97 15.90 -19.80
CA THR A 109 1.67 16.32 -21.18
C THR A 109 0.18 16.62 -21.25
N ASP A 110 -0.19 17.80 -21.74
CA ASP A 110 -1.59 18.27 -21.82
C ASP A 110 -2.36 18.17 -20.49
N GLY A 111 -1.67 18.42 -19.37
CA GLY A 111 -2.25 18.39 -18.03
C GLY A 111 -2.41 16.99 -17.42
N ALA A 112 -2.12 15.93 -18.18
CA ALA A 112 -2.14 14.55 -17.69
C ALA A 112 -0.72 14.04 -17.43
N THR A 113 -0.56 13.20 -16.41
CA THR A 113 0.72 12.56 -16.11
C THR A 113 1.13 11.63 -17.24
N ASP A 114 2.32 11.88 -17.79
CA ASP A 114 2.95 11.07 -18.85
C ASP A 114 3.92 10.06 -18.26
N ARG A 115 4.61 10.45 -17.17
CA ARG A 115 5.66 9.65 -16.54
C ARG A 115 5.59 9.77 -15.04
N SER A 116 5.78 8.65 -14.36
CA SER A 116 5.70 8.60 -12.91
C SER A 116 6.60 7.53 -12.31
N ILE A 117 6.85 7.67 -11.02
CA ILE A 117 7.42 6.64 -10.17
C ILE A 117 6.40 6.32 -9.09
N GLY A 118 6.02 5.05 -8.96
CA GLY A 118 5.20 4.56 -7.86
C GLY A 118 6.04 3.71 -6.92
N ALA A 119 5.80 3.81 -5.62
CA ALA A 119 6.47 3.00 -4.62
C ALA A 119 5.53 2.65 -3.46
N GLY A 120 5.74 1.50 -2.81
CA GLY A 120 4.89 1.08 -1.71
C GLY A 120 5.43 -0.07 -0.86
N PHE A 121 4.77 -0.30 0.27
CA PHE A 121 4.98 -1.45 1.15
C PHE A 121 3.68 -2.26 1.20
N ASN A 122 3.69 -3.43 0.55
CA ASN A 122 2.53 -4.25 0.27
C ASN A 122 2.45 -5.45 1.22
N PRO A 123 1.24 -5.93 1.59
CA PRO A 123 1.06 -7.29 2.06
C PRO A 123 1.58 -8.33 1.06
N ALA A 124 1.73 -9.57 1.53
CA ALA A 124 2.03 -10.69 0.66
C ALA A 124 0.92 -10.87 -0.39
N ASP A 125 1.30 -11.23 -1.61
CA ASP A 125 0.39 -11.52 -2.71
C ASP A 125 0.96 -12.61 -3.64
N ALA A 126 0.41 -12.76 -4.84
CA ALA A 126 0.87 -13.74 -5.81
C ALA A 126 2.29 -13.44 -6.37
N MET A 127 2.76 -12.20 -6.26
CA MET A 127 4.08 -11.77 -6.73
C MET A 127 5.17 -12.05 -5.70
N VAL A 128 4.90 -11.78 -4.42
CA VAL A 128 5.83 -12.04 -3.31
C VAL A 128 5.07 -12.66 -2.14
N SER A 129 5.53 -13.84 -1.70
CA SER A 129 4.86 -14.67 -0.68
C SER A 129 4.96 -14.13 0.75
N GLU A 130 5.55 -12.96 0.95
CA GLU A 130 5.66 -12.26 2.23
C GLU A 130 5.52 -10.75 2.00
N PRO A 131 5.26 -9.93 3.04
CA PRO A 131 5.22 -8.48 2.87
C PRO A 131 6.51 -7.95 2.25
N TYR A 132 6.41 -6.91 1.44
CA TYR A 132 7.55 -6.44 0.65
C TYR A 132 7.43 -4.98 0.28
N TYR A 133 8.59 -4.34 0.13
CA TYR A 133 8.72 -3.00 -0.45
C TYR A 133 8.81 -3.13 -1.96
N TYR A 134 8.27 -2.16 -2.71
CA TYR A 134 8.29 -2.18 -4.16
C TYR A 134 8.43 -0.77 -4.73
N ILE A 135 9.00 -0.68 -5.93
CA ILE A 135 9.09 0.56 -6.70
C ILE A 135 9.04 0.24 -8.20
N TYR A 136 8.32 1.06 -8.96
CA TYR A 136 8.21 0.93 -10.40
C TYR A 136 8.22 2.29 -11.07
N GLY A 137 8.56 2.31 -12.35
CA GLY A 137 8.39 3.46 -13.22
C GLY A 137 7.24 3.21 -14.19
N TRP A 138 6.52 4.25 -14.56
CA TRP A 138 5.49 4.17 -15.58
C TRP A 138 5.70 5.27 -16.61
N TYR A 139 5.46 4.92 -17.88
CA TYR A 139 5.52 5.83 -19.01
C TYR A 139 4.35 5.50 -19.94
N LYS A 140 3.46 6.46 -20.15
CA LYS A 140 2.22 6.35 -20.93
C LYS A 140 2.39 5.68 -22.30
N ASP A 141 3.38 6.11 -23.07
CA ASP A 141 3.51 5.74 -24.49
C ASP A 141 4.67 4.78 -24.78
N LYS A 142 5.40 4.32 -23.74
CA LYS A 142 6.59 3.47 -23.91
C LYS A 142 6.75 2.49 -22.77
N GLU A 143 7.27 1.31 -23.09
CA GLU A 143 7.82 0.44 -22.07
C GLU A 143 9.22 0.91 -21.67
N ILE A 144 9.51 0.87 -20.37
CA ILE A 144 10.85 1.10 -19.86
C ILE A 144 11.70 -0.13 -20.20
N ASP A 145 12.86 0.09 -20.83
CA ASP A 145 13.86 -0.97 -21.03
C ASP A 145 14.63 -1.22 -19.73
N TYR A 146 14.66 -2.48 -19.31
CA TYR A 146 15.35 -2.98 -18.11
C TYR A 146 16.53 -3.90 -18.44
N SER A 147 17.01 -3.88 -19.69
CA SER A 147 18.15 -4.67 -20.16
C SER A 147 19.45 -4.33 -19.41
N ASP A 148 19.61 -3.08 -18.99
CA ASP A 148 20.78 -2.51 -18.29
C ASP A 148 20.49 -2.13 -16.83
N LYS A 149 19.45 -2.74 -16.24
CA LYS A 149 19.13 -2.54 -14.82
C LYS A 149 20.33 -2.92 -13.92
N PRO A 150 20.62 -2.14 -12.87
CA PRO A 150 21.71 -2.46 -11.95
C PRO A 150 21.41 -3.73 -11.15
N GLU A 151 22.46 -4.45 -10.76
CA GLU A 151 22.35 -5.47 -9.72
C GLU A 151 21.89 -4.84 -8.40
N GLN A 152 21.10 -5.58 -7.64
CA GLN A 152 20.60 -5.15 -6.34
C GLN A 152 21.34 -5.94 -5.26
N GLU A 153 21.88 -5.25 -4.26
CA GLU A 153 22.48 -5.90 -3.09
C GLU A 153 21.40 -6.62 -2.26
N ASN A 154 20.24 -5.98 -2.12
CA ASN A 154 19.06 -6.53 -1.46
C ASN A 154 17.84 -6.28 -2.35
N GLY A 155 16.92 -7.25 -2.39
CA GLY A 155 15.79 -7.26 -3.29
C GLY A 155 16.15 -7.70 -4.71
N LYS A 156 15.19 -7.61 -5.62
CA LYS A 156 15.33 -8.07 -7.00
C LYS A 156 14.44 -7.29 -7.94
N TRP A 157 14.85 -7.26 -9.21
CA TRP A 157 14.01 -6.78 -10.30
C TRP A 157 13.05 -7.87 -10.77
N ILE A 158 11.80 -7.48 -11.01
CA ILE A 158 10.80 -8.26 -11.74
C ILE A 158 10.59 -7.53 -13.07
N VAL A 159 10.75 -8.24 -14.19
CA VAL A 159 10.72 -7.65 -15.54
C VAL A 159 9.78 -8.42 -16.50
N SER A 160 8.89 -9.24 -15.95
CA SER A 160 7.88 -10.00 -16.69
C SER A 160 6.58 -9.17 -16.84
N ASP A 161 5.45 -9.67 -16.36
CA ASP A 161 4.12 -9.06 -16.52
C ASP A 161 4.01 -7.73 -15.75
N TRP A 162 4.66 -7.65 -14.59
CA TRP A 162 4.89 -6.41 -13.85
C TRP A 162 6.37 -6.05 -13.90
N LYS A 163 6.68 -4.77 -14.09
CA LYS A 163 8.05 -4.28 -14.26
C LYS A 163 8.43 -3.30 -13.15
N GLY A 164 9.34 -3.70 -12.29
CA GLY A 164 9.81 -2.91 -11.15
C GLY A 164 10.78 -3.69 -10.28
N ALA A 165 11.12 -3.13 -9.12
CA ALA A 165 11.93 -3.82 -8.13
C ALA A 165 11.12 -4.11 -6.87
N VAL A 166 11.44 -5.21 -6.19
CA VAL A 166 10.85 -5.61 -4.93
C VAL A 166 11.94 -5.93 -3.90
N LEU A 167 11.67 -5.66 -2.64
CA LEU A 167 12.51 -5.99 -1.49
C LEU A 167 11.62 -6.69 -0.44
N PRO A 168 11.67 -8.03 -0.35
CA PRO A 168 10.97 -8.81 0.67
C PRO A 168 11.44 -8.46 2.08
N ILE A 169 10.54 -8.44 3.08
CA ILE A 169 10.91 -8.04 4.45
C ILE A 169 11.94 -8.98 5.10
N SER A 170 12.08 -10.23 4.65
CA SER A 170 13.12 -11.14 5.13
C SER A 170 14.54 -10.68 4.80
N GLU A 171 14.70 -9.83 3.78
CA GLU A 171 15.97 -9.22 3.38
C GLU A 171 16.23 -7.89 4.10
N VAL A 172 15.25 -7.35 4.83
CA VAL A 172 15.35 -6.05 5.51
C VAL A 172 16.07 -6.20 6.85
N LYS A 173 17.29 -5.66 6.91
CA LYS A 173 18.08 -5.63 8.15
C LYS A 173 17.67 -4.46 9.04
N ASP A 174 17.57 -3.27 8.44
CA ASP A 174 17.20 -2.03 9.10
C ASP A 174 16.70 -0.97 8.09
N GLN A 175 16.50 0.27 8.55
CA GLN A 175 16.06 1.40 7.73
C GLN A 175 16.97 1.63 6.51
N SER A 176 18.29 1.47 6.65
CA SER A 176 19.25 1.76 5.59
C SER A 176 19.08 0.81 4.41
N THR A 177 18.72 -0.45 4.65
CA THR A 177 18.43 -1.43 3.58
C THR A 177 17.30 -0.92 2.67
N VAL A 178 16.24 -0.37 3.27
CA VAL A 178 15.07 0.13 2.54
C VAL A 178 15.37 1.47 1.86
N ASP A 179 16.07 2.37 2.54
CA ASP A 179 16.49 3.66 1.98
C ASP A 179 17.40 3.46 0.75
N ASP A 180 18.38 2.56 0.83
CA ASP A 180 19.31 2.27 -0.26
C ASP A 180 18.59 1.58 -1.43
N PHE A 181 17.69 0.63 -1.15
CA PHE A 181 16.85 0.00 -2.17
C PHE A 181 16.06 1.04 -2.97
N TYR A 182 15.36 1.95 -2.29
CA TYR A 182 14.59 3.00 -2.96
C TYR A 182 15.47 4.01 -3.67
N LYS A 183 16.58 4.45 -3.06
CA LYS A 183 17.51 5.42 -3.65
C LYS A 183 18.16 4.89 -4.92
N ASN A 184 18.71 3.68 -4.89
CA ASN A 184 19.40 3.09 -6.03
C ASN A 184 18.42 2.85 -7.17
N THR A 185 17.24 2.30 -6.85
CA THR A 185 16.23 1.97 -7.86
C THR A 185 15.60 3.23 -8.47
N SER A 186 15.24 4.22 -7.66
CA SER A 186 14.69 5.49 -8.15
C SER A 186 15.70 6.26 -8.99
N THR A 187 17.00 6.21 -8.68
CA THR A 187 18.04 6.83 -9.50
C THR A 187 18.06 6.26 -10.91
N TYR A 188 17.99 4.93 -11.02
CA TYR A 188 17.88 4.25 -12.31
C TYR A 188 16.59 4.61 -13.06
N LEU A 189 15.43 4.54 -12.38
CA LEU A 189 14.14 4.84 -13.00
C LEU A 189 14.05 6.28 -13.49
N LYS A 190 14.58 7.24 -12.73
CA LYS A 190 14.65 8.65 -13.16
C LYS A 190 15.44 8.81 -14.44
N ASP A 191 16.53 8.06 -14.62
CA ASP A 191 17.30 8.13 -15.87
C ASP A 191 16.49 7.61 -17.06
N LYS A 192 15.77 6.51 -16.87
CA LYS A 192 14.89 5.91 -17.89
C LYS A 192 13.66 6.72 -18.23
N LEU A 193 13.24 7.61 -17.34
CA LEU A 193 12.03 8.44 -17.48
C LEU A 193 12.32 9.90 -17.90
N LYS A 194 13.56 10.22 -18.28
CA LYS A 194 13.93 11.52 -18.87
C LYS A 194 13.39 11.72 -20.28
#